data_AF-A0A1C5JQV8-F1
#
_entry.id   AF-A0A1C5JQV8-F1
#
_cell.length_a   1.000
_cell.length_b   1.000
_cell.length_c   1.000
_cell.angle_alpha   90.00
_cell.angle_beta   90.00
_cell.angle_gamma   90.00
#
_symmetry.space_group_name_H-M   'P 1'
#
loop_
_entity.id
_entity.type
_entity.pdbx_description
1 polymer ?
#
loop_
_entity_poly.entity_id
_entity_poly.type
_entity_poly.pdbx_seq_one_letter_code
_entity_poly.pdbx_strand_id
1 'polypeptide(L)' 'MVVRLSRDEALVLFEWLYRTDELTNDFADLAEDQAEQRALWNLTCLLERELVEPFSPQYGERVQQARARLRDEGS' A
#
# COMPACT_ATOMS: atom_id res chain seq x y z
N MET A 1 13.58 13.33 -6.86
CA MET A 1 12.24 13.26 -7.50
C MET A 1 11.19 13.26 -6.39
N VAL A 2 10.01 13.87 -6.60
CA VAL A 2 8.91 13.87 -5.63
C VAL A 2 7.69 13.26 -6.27
N VAL A 3 7.11 12.23 -5.64
CA VAL A 3 5.80 11.65 -5.99
C VAL A 3 4.80 12.12 -4.94
N ARG A 4 3.65 12.62 -5.37
CA ARG A 4 2.58 13.06 -4.47
C ARG A 4 1.45 12.06 -4.57
N LEU A 5 1.06 11.50 -3.42
CA LEU A 5 -0.11 10.65 -3.28
C LEU A 5 -1.14 11.40 -2.46
N SER A 6 -2.40 11.30 -2.85
CA SER A 6 -3.53 11.59 -1.98
C SER A 6 -3.55 10.59 -0.82
N ARG A 7 -4.29 10.92 0.24
CA ARG A 7 -4.40 10.04 1.40
C ARG A 7 -5.09 8.72 1.07
N ASP A 8 -6.06 8.75 0.16
CA ASP A 8 -6.75 7.54 -0.30
C ASP A 8 -5.81 6.62 -1.10
N GLU A 9 -4.99 7.18 -2.00
CA GLU A 9 -3.98 6.42 -2.73
C GLU A 9 -2.95 5.80 -1.78
N ALA A 10 -2.45 6.57 -0.82
CA ALA A 10 -1.50 6.09 0.17
C ALA A 10 -2.05 4.92 0.99
N LEU A 11 -3.29 5.02 1.48
CA LEU A 11 -3.95 3.95 2.24
C LEU A 11 -4.16 2.68 1.42
N VAL A 12 -4.65 2.81 0.19
CA VAL A 12 -4.92 1.66 -0.68
C VAL A 12 -3.63 0.96 -1.11
N LEU A 13 -2.59 1.75 -1.41
CA LEU A 13 -1.29 1.24 -1.81
C LEU A 13 -0.58 0.55 -0.65
N PHE A 14 -0.59 1.16 0.54
CA PHE A 14 -0.01 0.56 1.74
C PHE A 14 -0.67 -0.76 2.10
N GLU A 15 -2.01 -0.82 2.09
CA GLU A 15 -2.74 -2.07 2.30
C GLU A 15 -2.35 -3.15 1.28
N TRP A 16 -2.26 -2.77 0.00
CA TRP A 16 -1.90 -3.70 -1.05
C TRP A 16 -0.47 -4.21 -0.87
N LEU A 17 0.48 -3.34 -0.54
CA LEU A 17 1.87 -3.72 -0.29
C LEU A 17 1.98 -4.68 0.88
N TYR A 18 1.37 -4.34 2.02
CA TYR A 18 1.42 -5.15 3.24
C TYR A 18 0.84 -6.56 3.00
N ARG A 19 -0.35 -6.66 2.41
CA ARG A 19 -0.97 -7.95 2.09
C ARG A 19 -0.18 -8.73 1.05
N THR A 20 0.42 -8.06 0.07
CA THR A 20 1.19 -8.71 -0.99
C THR A 20 2.50 -9.28 -0.43
N ASP A 21 3.20 -8.54 0.42
CA ASP A 21 4.41 -8.99 1.14
C ASP A 21 4.14 -10.31 1.87
N GLU A 22 3.05 -10.38 2.66
CA GLU A 22 2.63 -11.60 3.38
C GLU A 22 2.27 -12.77 2.44
N LEU A 23 1.65 -12.49 1.28
CA LEU A 23 1.19 -13.53 0.35
C LEU A 23 2.28 -14.07 -0.59
N THR A 24 3.39 -13.34 -0.74
CA THR A 24 4.41 -13.61 -1.77
C THR A 24 5.80 -13.86 -1.20
N ASN A 25 5.86 -14.26 0.07
CA ASN A 25 7.11 -14.54 0.79
C ASN A 25 8.09 -13.35 0.68
N ASP A 26 7.65 -12.21 1.22
CA ASP A 26 8.37 -10.94 1.19
C ASP A 26 8.68 -10.44 -0.25
N PHE A 27 7.67 -10.49 -1.13
CA PHE A 27 7.77 -10.18 -2.57
C PHE A 27 8.63 -11.14 -3.40
N ALA A 28 9.22 -12.19 -2.82
CA ALA A 28 10.08 -13.12 -3.55
C ALA A 28 9.37 -13.83 -4.70
N ASP A 29 8.08 -14.15 -4.53
CA ASP A 29 7.29 -14.84 -5.54
C ASP A 29 6.66 -13.89 -6.58
N LEU A 30 6.75 -12.57 -6.35
CA LEU A 30 6.20 -11.52 -7.23
C LEU A 30 7.28 -10.84 -8.07
N ALA A 31 8.40 -10.51 -7.45
CA ALA A 31 9.47 -9.71 -8.06
C ALA A 31 10.40 -10.56 -8.93
N GLU A 32 10.78 -10.03 -10.09
CA GLU A 32 11.75 -10.69 -10.97
C GLU A 32 13.20 -10.48 -10.50
N ASP A 33 13.47 -9.35 -9.84
CA ASP A 33 14.79 -8.97 -9.34
C ASP A 33 14.73 -8.50 -7.86
N GLN A 34 15.83 -8.71 -7.14
CA GLN A 34 15.95 -8.27 -5.74
C GLN A 34 15.83 -6.75 -5.59
N ALA A 35 16.24 -5.97 -6.59
CA ALA A 35 16.09 -4.53 -6.60
C ALA A 35 14.61 -4.10 -6.58
N GLU A 36 13.71 -4.89 -7.18
CA GLU A 36 12.27 -4.64 -7.14
C GLU A 36 11.72 -4.90 -5.74
N GLN A 37 12.11 -6.01 -5.09
CA GLN A 37 11.76 -6.30 -3.69
C GLN A 37 12.21 -5.16 -2.78
N ARG A 38 13.46 -4.71 -2.96
CA ARG A 38 14.01 -3.58 -2.20
C ARG A 38 13.23 -2.29 -2.42
N ALA A 39 12.84 -2.01 -3.66
CA ALA A 39 12.05 -0.82 -3.99
C ALA A 39 10.66 -0.87 -3.33
N LEU A 40 10.00 -2.04 -3.36
CA LEU A 40 8.71 -2.26 -2.71
C LEU A 40 8.80 -2.13 -1.19
N TRP A 41 9.78 -2.76 -0.53
CA TRP A 41 9.99 -2.58 0.92
C TRP A 41 10.27 -1.12 1.29
N ASN A 42 11.13 -0.43 0.53
CA ASN A 42 11.40 0.98 0.80
C ASN A 42 10.13 1.83 0.68
N LEU A 43 9.27 1.54 -0.30
CA LEU A 43 7.98 2.20 -0.45
C LEU A 43 7.04 1.90 0.71
N THR A 44 6.96 0.65 1.16
CA THR A 44 6.19 0.24 2.35
C THR A 44 6.64 1.03 3.58
N CYS A 45 7.95 1.09 3.85
CA CYS A 45 8.49 1.85 5.00
C CYS A 45 8.20 3.36 4.89
N LEU A 46 8.23 3.94 3.68
CA LEU A 46 7.89 5.35 3.49
C LEU A 46 6.42 5.62 3.79
N LEU A 47 5.52 4.75 3.33
CA LEU A 47 4.09 4.88 3.58
C LEU A 47 3.74 4.63 5.05
N GLU A 48 4.35 3.63 5.69
CA GLU A 48 4.16 3.33 7.12
C GLU A 48 4.50 4.53 8.00
N ARG A 49 5.55 5.30 7.63
CA ARG A 49 5.97 6.49 8.38
C ARG A 49 4.98 7.66 8.25
N GLU A 50 4.28 7.76 7.13
CA GLU A 50 3.35 8.86 6.85
C GLU A 50 1.91 8.53 7.30
N LEU A 51 1.56 7.24 7.35
CA LEU A 51 0.23 6.77 7.75
C LEU A 51 0.17 6.45 9.24
N VAL A 52 -0.65 7.19 9.99
CA VAL A 52 -0.91 6.94 11.42
C VAL A 52 -2.04 5.91 11.60
N GLU A 53 -2.87 5.75 10.56
CA GLU A 53 -4.08 4.92 10.56
C GLU A 53 -3.89 3.41 10.72
N PRO A 54 -2.77 2.76 10.33
CA PRO A 54 -2.58 1.32 10.53
C PRO A 54 -2.71 0.89 12.00
N PHE A 55 -2.49 1.81 12.94
CA PHE A 55 -2.64 1.58 14.38
C PHE A 55 -4.08 1.80 14.90
N SER A 56 -5.01 2.19 14.03
CA SER A 56 -6.39 2.48 14.38
C SER A 56 -7.30 1.27 14.14
N PRO A 57 -8.22 0.95 15.07
CA PRO A 57 -9.18 -0.15 14.88
C PRO A 57 -10.11 0.04 13.66
N GLN A 58 -10.32 1.28 13.20
CA GLN A 58 -11.07 1.57 11.97
C GLN A 58 -10.23 1.55 10.67
N TYR A 59 -8.98 1.06 10.69
CA TYR A 59 -8.10 1.05 9.53
C TYR A 59 -8.75 0.35 8.31
N GLY A 60 -9.29 -0.85 8.50
CA GLY A 60 -9.95 -1.60 7.43
C GLY A 60 -11.14 -0.85 6.80
N GLU A 61 -11.94 -0.14 7.61
CA GLU A 61 -13.05 0.67 7.10
C GLU A 61 -12.54 1.85 6.25
N ARG A 62 -11.50 2.54 6.71
CA ARG A 62 -10.88 3.66 5.97
C ARG A 62 -10.31 3.20 4.64
N VAL A 63 -9.66 2.04 4.61
CA VAL A 63 -9.18 1.44 3.37
C VAL A 63 -10.34 1.15 2.41
N GLN A 64 -11.47 0.60 2.89
CA GLN A 64 -12.62 0.34 2.02
C GLN A 64 -13.24 1.63 1.47
N GLN A 65 -13.36 2.67 2.29
CA GLN A 65 -13.82 3.99 1.84
C GLN A 65 -12.87 4.60 0.81
N ALA A 66 -11.55 4.51 1.03
CA ALA A 66 -10.54 4.97 0.08
C ALA A 66 -10.64 4.20 -1.24
N ARG A 67 -10.78 2.86 -1.20
CA ARG A 67 -11.02 2.04 -2.40
C ARG A 67 -12.30 2.48 -3.13
N ALA A 68 -13.37 2.77 -2.40
CA ALA A 68 -14.61 3.23 -3.01
C ALA A 68 -14.45 4.59 -3.70
N ARG A 69 -13.68 5.52 -3.13
CA ARG A 69 -13.37 6.83 -3.73
C ARG A 69 -12.45 6.76 -4.94
N LEU A 70 -11.59 5.75 -5.02
CA LEU A 70 -10.65 5.54 -6.14
C LEU A 70 -11.21 4.65 -7.26
N ARG A 71 -12.33 3.96 -7.06
CA ARG A 71 -12.98 3.18 -8.13
C ARG A 71 -13.59 4.14 -9.14
N ASP A 72 -13.32 3.91 -10.41
CA ASP A 72 -14.06 4.54 -11.50
C ASP A 72 -15.55 4.19 -11.41
N GLU A 73 -16.44 5.10 -11.81
CA GLU A 73 -17.91 4.95 -11.70
C GLU A 73 -18.51 3.83 -12.60
N GLY A 74 -17.74 2.83 -13.05
CA GLY A 74 -18.20 1.81 -13.99
C GLY A 74 -17.41 0.50 -14.05
N SER A 75 -16.74 0.05 -12.97
CA SER A 75 -16.20 -1.33 -12.86
C SER A 75 -17.08 -2.27 -12.04
#